data_AF-A0A7Y6CDK6-F1
#
_entry.id   AF-A0A7Y6CDK6-F1
#
_cell.length_a   1.000
_cell.length_b   1.000
_cell.length_c   1.000
_cell.angle_alpha   90.00
_cell.angle_beta   90.00
_cell.angle_gamma   90.00
#
_symmetry.space_group_name_H-M   'P 1'
#
loop_
_entity.id
_entity.type
_entity.pdbx_description
1 polymer ?
#
loop_
_entity_poly.entity_id
_entity_poly.type
_entity_poly.pdbx_seq_one_letter_code
_entity_poly.pdbx_strand_id
1 'polypeptide(L)'
;MELKFTAEGTVRAETAPNTPRVIEARKIAGYLPGWLAQFATLVRDEQSDTVALRFDMKRGQFLLTVPPRPSDGHRLLHYPQRDQGEAQEAPVSPSDRPVQLGVWYRRKPAGVAFEASHLLSSRGLVL
;
A
#
# COMPACT_ATOMS: atom_id res chain seq x y z
N MET A 1 21.66 3.85 -6.05
CA MET A 1 20.82 5.06 -6.26
C MET A 1 19.76 4.98 -5.18
N GLU A 2 20.11 5.51 -4.00
CA GLU A 2 19.40 5.37 -2.72
C GLU A 2 18.02 5.99 -2.76
N LEU A 3 17.03 5.35 -2.10
CA LEU A 3 15.78 5.98 -1.70
C LEU A 3 15.30 5.56 -0.31
N LYS A 4 15.20 6.57 0.55
CA LYS A 4 14.57 6.57 1.88
C LYS A 4 13.22 7.25 1.82
N PHE A 5 12.28 6.84 2.69
CA PHE A 5 11.09 7.64 2.97
C PHE A 5 10.84 7.86 4.46
N THR A 6 11.30 9.02 4.91
CA THR A 6 10.75 9.82 6.00
C THR A 6 9.56 10.62 5.47
N ALA A 7 8.40 10.59 6.13
CA ALA A 7 7.21 11.47 6.03
C ALA A 7 6.61 11.88 4.66
N GLU A 8 7.31 11.79 3.53
CA GLU A 8 6.92 12.27 2.19
C GLU A 8 7.00 11.14 1.13
N GLY A 9 6.52 9.93 1.50
CA GLY A 9 6.62 8.61 0.83
C GLY A 9 6.74 8.50 -0.71
N THR A 10 7.77 7.80 -1.26
CA THR A 10 8.01 7.24 -2.64
C THR A 10 9.34 6.45 -2.82
N VAL A 11 9.53 5.28 -2.21
CA VAL A 11 10.81 4.52 -2.34
C VAL A 11 11.00 4.08 -3.82
N ARG A 12 12.05 4.53 -4.54
CA ARG A 12 12.39 3.99 -5.89
C ARG A 12 13.17 2.67 -5.79
N ALA A 13 13.21 2.01 -6.93
CA ALA A 13 13.72 0.67 -7.20
C ALA A 13 15.25 0.49 -7.07
N GLU A 14 15.80 0.50 -5.85
CA GLU A 14 16.98 -0.34 -5.58
C GLU A 14 16.50 -1.78 -5.41
N THR A 15 17.23 -2.74 -5.99
CA THR A 15 16.87 -4.17 -6.05
C THR A 15 16.52 -4.68 -4.66
N ALA A 16 15.23 -4.66 -4.32
CA ALA A 16 14.79 -4.96 -2.96
C ALA A 16 15.30 -6.36 -2.58
N PRO A 17 15.91 -6.52 -1.39
CA PRO A 17 16.50 -7.78 -0.97
C PRO A 17 15.45 -8.89 -1.05
N ASN A 18 15.86 -10.10 -1.44
CA ASN A 18 14.98 -11.26 -1.60
C ASN A 18 14.54 -11.83 -0.23
N THR A 19 13.98 -10.99 0.62
CA THR A 19 13.36 -11.41 1.88
C THR A 19 12.02 -12.10 1.58
N PRO A 20 11.57 -13.02 2.45
CA PRO A 20 10.29 -13.70 2.26
C PRO A 20 9.12 -12.73 2.01
N ARG A 21 9.11 -11.59 2.71
CA ARG A 21 8.07 -10.55 2.57
C ARG A 21 8.13 -9.82 1.24
N VAL A 22 9.32 -9.52 0.72
CA VAL A 22 9.47 -8.90 -0.61
C VAL A 22 9.07 -9.90 -1.71
N ILE A 23 9.44 -11.17 -1.57
CA ILE A 23 9.02 -12.23 -2.50
C ILE A 23 7.50 -12.35 -2.49
N GLU A 24 6.88 -12.30 -1.31
CA GLU A 24 5.43 -12.36 -1.17
C GLU A 24 4.74 -11.13 -1.78
N ALA A 25 5.24 -9.92 -1.52
CA ALA A 25 4.75 -8.69 -2.17
C ALA A 25 4.84 -8.78 -3.69
N ARG A 26 5.97 -9.27 -4.24
CA ARG A 26 6.12 -9.50 -5.70
C ARG A 26 5.13 -10.52 -6.22
N LYS A 27 4.89 -11.62 -5.49
CA LYS A 27 3.87 -12.61 -5.86
C LYS A 27 2.47 -12.00 -5.88
N ILE A 28 2.10 -11.24 -4.85
CA ILE A 28 0.82 -10.53 -4.81
C ILE A 28 0.71 -9.60 -6.02
N ALA A 29 1.74 -8.80 -6.30
CA ALA A 29 1.78 -7.90 -7.45
C ALA A 29 1.57 -8.63 -8.79
N GLY A 30 2.19 -9.81 -8.95
CA GLY A 30 2.01 -10.64 -10.15
C GLY A 30 0.62 -11.24 -10.33
N TYR A 31 -0.22 -11.26 -9.29
CA TYR A 31 -1.62 -11.69 -9.36
C TYR A 31 -2.62 -10.53 -9.46
N LEU A 32 -2.15 -9.29 -9.44
CA LEU A 32 -3.05 -8.15 -9.60
C LEU A 32 -3.58 -8.10 -11.04
N PRO A 33 -4.85 -7.70 -11.24
CA PRO A 33 -5.38 -7.48 -12.56
C PRO A 33 -4.63 -6.32 -13.25
N GLY A 34 -4.48 -6.38 -14.57
CA GLY A 34 -3.67 -5.43 -15.33
C GLY A 34 -4.03 -3.95 -15.09
N TRP A 35 -5.33 -3.66 -14.88
CA TRP A 35 -5.80 -2.31 -14.58
C TRP A 35 -5.25 -1.75 -13.25
N LEU A 36 -4.94 -2.61 -12.28
CA LEU A 36 -4.39 -2.24 -10.97
C LEU A 36 -2.86 -2.34 -10.96
N ALA A 37 -2.32 -3.36 -11.63
CA ALA A 37 -0.90 -3.66 -11.65
C ALA A 37 -0.05 -2.48 -12.15
N GLN A 38 -0.56 -1.71 -13.12
CA GLN A 38 0.12 -0.53 -13.64
C GLN A 38 0.35 0.60 -12.62
N PHE A 39 -0.45 0.62 -11.54
CA PHE A 39 -0.32 1.60 -10.45
C PHE A 39 0.46 1.04 -9.26
N ALA A 40 0.83 -0.24 -9.29
CA ALA A 40 1.43 -0.93 -8.16
C ALA A 40 2.95 -0.66 -8.08
N THR A 41 3.38 -0.08 -6.97
CA THR A 41 4.80 0.11 -6.64
C THR A 41 5.13 -0.65 -5.36
N LEU A 42 6.16 -1.49 -5.38
CA LEU A 42 6.64 -2.14 -4.16
C LEU A 42 7.41 -1.13 -3.31
N VAL A 43 6.97 -0.94 -2.07
CA VAL A 43 7.57 -0.01 -1.12
C VAL A 43 8.08 -0.80 0.09
N ARG A 44 9.28 -0.45 0.54
CA ARG A 44 9.87 -0.95 1.78
C ARG A 44 10.37 0.22 2.60
N ASP A 45 9.96 0.26 3.87
CA ASP A 45 10.47 1.21 4.85
C ASP A 45 11.32 0.44 5.87
N GLU A 46 12.61 0.78 5.94
CA GLU A 46 13.56 0.15 6.84
C GLU A 46 13.39 0.61 8.30
N GLN A 47 12.87 1.82 8.54
CA GLN A 47 12.67 2.35 9.89
C GLN A 47 11.48 1.69 10.58
N SER A 48 10.39 1.49 9.83
CA SER A 48 9.17 0.84 10.34
C SER A 48 9.11 -0.66 10.08
N ASP A 49 10.15 -1.25 9.48
CA ASP A 49 10.17 -2.63 8.97
C ASP A 49 8.90 -2.96 8.15
N THR A 50 8.45 -2.02 7.32
CA THR A 50 7.22 -2.18 6.53
C THR A 50 7.57 -2.61 5.10
N VAL A 51 6.81 -3.56 4.57
CA VAL A 51 6.84 -3.98 3.15
C VAL A 51 5.41 -3.91 2.66
N ALA A 52 5.17 -3.20 1.56
CA ALA A 52 3.83 -3.00 1.02
C ALA A 52 3.84 -2.85 -0.51
N LEU A 53 2.66 -3.03 -1.11
CA LEU A 53 2.37 -2.54 -2.45
C LEU A 53 1.61 -1.23 -2.31
N ARG A 54 2.19 -0.14 -2.81
CA ARG A 54 1.53 1.16 -2.92
C ARG A 54 0.81 1.26 -4.26
N PHE A 55 -0.40 1.77 -4.24
CA PHE A 55 -1.17 2.14 -5.42
C PHE A 55 -1.46 3.62 -5.37
N ASP A 56 -0.87 4.37 -6.28
CA ASP A 56 -1.12 5.80 -6.42
C ASP A 56 -2.28 5.98 -7.42
N MET A 57 -3.46 6.33 -6.91
CA MET A 57 -4.68 6.53 -7.71
C MET A 57 -5.22 7.95 -7.52
N LYS A 58 -6.14 8.38 -8.38
CA LYS A 58 -6.74 9.73 -8.32
C LYS A 58 -7.40 10.05 -6.98
N ARG A 59 -7.95 9.05 -6.28
CA ARG A 59 -8.65 9.22 -5.00
C ARG A 59 -7.73 9.12 -3.77
N GLY A 60 -6.43 9.12 -3.99
CA GLY A 60 -5.41 9.02 -2.96
C GLY A 60 -4.56 7.76 -3.08
N GLN A 61 -3.74 7.55 -2.05
CA GLN A 61 -2.76 6.47 -2.02
C GLN A 61 -3.32 5.28 -1.26
N PHE A 62 -3.11 4.08 -1.78
CA PHE A 62 -3.48 2.83 -1.12
C PHE A 62 -2.24 2.01 -0.81
N LEU A 63 -2.13 1.46 0.40
CA LEU A 63 -1.01 0.60 0.80
C LEU A 63 -1.53 -0.78 1.19
N LEU A 64 -1.18 -1.79 0.41
CA LEU A 64 -1.37 -3.19 0.76
C LEU A 64 -0.12 -3.71 1.47
N THR A 65 -0.17 -3.75 2.79
CA THR A 65 0.92 -4.18 3.66
C THR A 65 1.08 -5.70 3.66
N VAL A 66 2.34 -6.15 3.60
CA VAL A 66 2.75 -7.54 3.81
C VAL A 66 3.23 -7.68 5.25
N PRO A 67 2.50 -8.45 6.08
CA PRO A 67 2.79 -8.51 7.50
C PRO A 67 4.14 -9.18 7.77
N PRO A 68 4.79 -8.86 8.89
CA PRO A 68 6.01 -9.55 9.30
C PRO A 68 5.73 -10.99 9.74
N ARG A 69 4.53 -11.27 10.25
CA ARG A 69 4.09 -12.60 10.67
C ARG A 69 2.74 -12.96 10.03
N PRO A 70 2.51 -14.24 9.67
CA PRO A 70 1.23 -14.68 9.10
C PRO A 70 0.00 -14.42 10.00
N SER A 71 0.22 -14.26 11.31
CA SER A 71 -0.81 -13.92 12.30
C SER A 71 -1.35 -12.50 12.16
N ASP A 72 -0.61 -11.58 11.54
CA ASP A 72 -0.91 -10.15 11.64
C ASP A 72 -1.79 -9.64 10.49
N GLY A 73 -1.93 -10.47 9.45
CA GLY A 73 -2.79 -10.27 8.29
C GLY A 73 -2.28 -9.21 7.31
N HIS A 74 -2.57 -9.38 6.03
CA HIS A 74 -2.36 -8.36 5.01
C HIS A 74 -3.38 -7.26 5.18
N ARG A 75 -2.93 -6.00 5.26
CA ARG A 75 -3.84 -4.87 5.48
C ARG A 75 -3.82 -3.94 4.28
N LEU A 76 -5.01 -3.55 3.82
CA LEU A 76 -5.16 -2.48 2.84
C LEU A 76 -5.48 -1.17 3.57
N LEU A 77 -4.61 -0.19 3.42
CA LEU A 77 -4.71 1.14 4.01
C LEU A 77 -5.01 2.17 2.92
N HIS A 78 -5.81 3.19 3.21
CA HIS A 78 -6.10 4.32 2.33
C HIS A 78 -5.68 5.62 2.99
N TYR A 79 -4.89 6.39 2.25
CA TYR A 79 -4.48 7.75 2.56
C TYR A 79 -5.21 8.68 1.57
N PRO A 80 -6.33 9.29 1.97
CA PRO A 80 -7.06 10.21 1.10
C PRO A 80 -6.18 11.42 0.80
N GLN A 81 -6.02 11.79 -0.48
CA GLN A 81 -5.41 13.07 -0.83
C GLN A 81 -6.40 14.18 -0.46
N ARG A 82 -5.97 15.13 0.37
CA ARG A 82 -6.68 16.42 0.49
C ARG A 82 -6.37 17.23 -0.76
N ASP A 83 -7.42 17.76 -1.39
CA ASP A 83 -7.28 18.86 -2.35
C ASP A 83 -6.49 19.99 -1.68
N GLN A 84 -5.33 20.35 -2.25
CA GLN A 84 -4.54 21.50 -1.83
C GLN A 84 -5.32 22.77 -2.18
N GLY A 85 -6.16 23.23 -1.26
CA GLY A 85 -6.95 24.45 -1.40
C GLY A 85 -6.93 25.40 -0.21
N GLU A 86 -6.55 24.97 0.99
CA GLU A 86 -6.50 25.85 2.16
C GLU A 86 -5.17 25.71 2.92
N ALA A 87 -4.45 26.83 2.94
CA ALA A 87 -3.18 27.01 3.60
C ALA A 87 -3.34 27.22 5.12
N GLN A 88 -2.38 26.64 5.84
CA GLN A 88 -1.76 27.10 7.10
C GLN A 88 -2.59 27.17 8.40
N GLU A 89 -1.98 26.52 9.41
CA GLU A 89 -2.17 26.70 10.86
C GLU A 89 -3.46 26.19 11.51
N ALA A 90 -3.54 24.87 11.73
CA ALA A 90 -4.28 24.29 12.84
C ALA A 90 -3.77 22.86 13.16
N PRO A 91 -3.75 22.46 14.44
CA PRO A 91 -2.98 21.32 14.93
C PRO A 91 -3.46 20.01 14.32
N VAL A 92 -2.51 19.11 14.06
CA VAL A 92 -2.64 17.72 13.59
C VAL A 92 -4.00 17.12 13.97
N SER A 93 -4.99 17.31 13.11
CA SER A 93 -6.31 16.72 13.29
C SER A 93 -6.19 15.22 13.02
N PRO A 94 -6.93 14.36 13.76
CA PRO A 94 -6.83 12.89 13.68
C PRO A 94 -7.19 12.28 12.31
N SER A 95 -7.48 13.11 11.30
CA SER A 95 -7.81 12.78 9.92
C SER A 95 -6.60 12.44 9.03
N ASP A 96 -5.36 12.56 9.53
CA ASP A 96 -4.12 12.07 8.86
C ASP A 96 -3.86 10.57 9.09
N ARG A 97 -4.78 9.88 9.78
CA ARG A 97 -4.65 8.44 10.04
C ARG A 97 -5.09 7.65 8.82
N PRO A 98 -4.29 6.66 8.37
CA PRO A 98 -4.72 5.76 7.30
C PRO A 98 -6.03 5.08 7.66
N VAL A 99 -6.97 5.07 6.72
CA VAL A 99 -8.21 4.31 6.87
C VAL A 99 -7.93 2.88 6.47
N GLN A 100 -8.04 1.94 7.41
CA GLN A 100 -7.92 0.52 7.11
C GLN A 100 -9.19 0.04 6.38
N LEU A 101 -9.04 -0.33 5.11
CA LEU A 101 -10.14 -0.79 4.27
C LEU A 101 -10.43 -2.29 4.45
N GLY A 102 -9.40 -3.10 4.72
CA GLY A 102 -9.54 -4.55 4.86
C GLY A 102 -8.31 -5.21 5.48
N VAL A 103 -8.52 -6.39 6.07
CA VAL A 103 -7.46 -7.26 6.61
C VAL A 103 -7.73 -8.71 6.22
N TRP A 104 -6.71 -9.40 5.72
CA TRP A 104 -6.80 -10.79 5.30
C TRP A 104 -5.75 -11.66 5.97
N TYR A 105 -6.21 -12.71 6.65
CA TYR A 105 -5.34 -13.65 7.36
C TYR A 105 -5.17 -14.95 6.57
N ARG A 106 -3.95 -15.50 6.61
CA ARG A 106 -3.63 -16.83 6.05
C ARG A 106 -4.06 -17.05 4.59
N ARG A 107 -4.23 -15.97 3.83
CA ARG A 107 -4.58 -16.02 2.41
C ARG A 107 -3.30 -16.23 1.60
N LYS A 108 -3.39 -17.05 0.56
CA LYS A 108 -2.34 -17.15 -0.46
C LYS A 108 -2.23 -15.80 -1.20
N PRO A 109 -1.06 -15.46 -1.77
CA PRO A 109 -0.85 -14.19 -2.49
C PRO A 109 -1.94 -13.85 -3.51
N ALA A 110 -2.38 -14.83 -4.30
CA ALA A 110 -3.46 -14.66 -5.28
C ALA A 110 -4.80 -14.27 -4.65
N GLY A 111 -5.12 -14.84 -3.47
CA GLY A 111 -6.33 -14.50 -2.74
C GLY A 111 -6.28 -13.07 -2.17
N VAL A 112 -5.12 -12.64 -1.67
CA VAL A 112 -4.92 -11.26 -1.20
C VAL A 112 -5.07 -10.28 -2.37
N ALA A 113 -4.45 -10.57 -3.52
CA ALA A 113 -4.57 -9.75 -4.72
C ALA A 113 -6.02 -9.63 -5.21
N PHE A 114 -6.75 -10.74 -5.28
CA PHE A 114 -8.15 -10.75 -5.67
C PHE A 114 -9.02 -9.89 -4.75
N GLU A 115 -8.94 -10.12 -3.44
CA GLU A 115 -9.76 -9.41 -2.45
C GLU A 115 -9.44 -7.91 -2.39
N ALA A 116 -8.16 -7.53 -2.46
CA ALA A 116 -7.75 -6.14 -2.50
C ALA A 116 -8.27 -5.45 -3.77
N SER A 117 -8.15 -6.11 -4.92
CA SER A 117 -8.64 -5.58 -6.20
C SER A 117 -10.16 -5.44 -6.20
N HIS A 118 -10.87 -6.45 -5.70
CA HIS A 118 -12.32 -6.45 -5.57
C HIS A 118 -12.79 -5.33 -4.64
N LEU A 119 -12.15 -5.15 -3.48
CA LEU A 119 -12.49 -4.11 -2.52
C LEU A 119 -12.27 -2.70 -3.07
N LEU A 120 -11.16 -2.47 -3.79
CA LEU A 120 -10.89 -1.19 -4.45
C LEU A 120 -11.94 -0.91 -5.54
N SER A 121 -12.26 -1.92 -6.35
CA SER A 121 -13.26 -1.80 -7.42
C SER A 121 -14.67 -1.56 -6.85
N SER A 122 -15.09 -2.33 -5.84
CA SER A 122 -16.44 -2.24 -5.26
C SER A 122 -16.70 -0.91 -4.55
N ARG A 123 -15.65 -0.26 -4.03
CA ARG A 123 -15.74 1.08 -3.43
C ARG A 123 -15.61 2.20 -4.45
N GLY A 124 -15.51 1.88 -5.74
CA GLY A 124 -15.33 2.86 -6.82
C GLY A 124 -14.02 3.64 -6.69
N LEU A 125 -13.00 3.07 -6.03
CA LEU A 125 -11.75 3.78 -5.70
C LEU A 125 -10.75 3.82 -6.87
N VAL A 126 -11.16 3.29 -8.02
CA VAL A 126 -10.33 2.96 -9.18
C VAL A 126 -10.49 3.96 -10.34
N LEU A 127 -11.43 4.91 -10.23
CA LEU A 127 -11.78 5.87 -11.30
C LEU A 127 -11.57 7.34 -10.89
#